data_AF-A0A7S2DPD2-F1
#
_entry.id   AF-A0A7S2DPD2-F1
#
_cell.length_a   1.000
_cell.length_b   1.000
_cell.length_c   1.000
_cell.angle_alpha   90.00
_cell.angle_beta   90.00
_cell.angle_gamma   90.00
#
_symmetry.space_group_name_H-M   'P 1'
#
loop_
_entity.id
_entity.type
_entity.pdbx_description
1 polymer ?
#
loop_
_entity_poly.entity_id
_entity_poly.type
_entity_poly.pdbx_seq_one_letter_code
_entity_poly.pdbx_strand_id
1 'polypeptide(L)'
;DVSTIAREVVQFDNSVRALPLDTDNIAFGWRKDVFDRHGLSPPETLDELAAVSEHLNGKDHNGDGIPDFGICLSPQPNYFYAFAAPIFYSTRRACDPATLSSYAGGAGVPPTCNGE
;
A
#
# COMPACT_ATOMS: atom_id res chain seq x y z
N ASP A 1 4.74 -1.53 -23.32
CA ASP A 1 4.15 -2.11 -22.12
C ASP A 1 4.05 -1.08 -21.02
N VAL A 2 2.84 -0.78 -20.59
CA VAL A 2 2.53 0.08 -19.43
C VAL A 2 1.81 -0.82 -18.44
N SER A 3 2.12 -0.73 -17.14
CA SER A 3 1.43 -1.55 -16.14
C SER A 3 -0.08 -1.31 -16.18
N THR A 4 -0.89 -2.35 -15.98
CA THR A 4 -2.35 -2.24 -16.00
C THR A 4 -2.83 -1.17 -15.03
N ILE A 5 -2.22 -1.12 -13.83
CA ILE A 5 -2.51 -0.11 -12.79
C ILE A 5 -2.22 1.30 -13.31
N ALA A 6 -1.08 1.54 -13.94
CA ALA A 6 -0.72 2.87 -14.46
C ALA A 6 -1.69 3.33 -15.57
N ARG A 7 -2.27 2.40 -16.34
CA ARG A 7 -3.32 2.72 -17.32
C ARG A 7 -4.65 3.04 -16.64
N GLU A 8 -5.03 2.30 -15.60
CA GLU A 8 -6.28 2.50 -14.88
C GLU A 8 -6.32 3.86 -14.17
N VAL A 9 -5.23 4.32 -13.57
CA VAL A 9 -5.20 5.61 -12.84
C VAL A 9 -5.36 6.85 -13.73
N VAL A 10 -5.16 6.73 -15.04
CA VAL A 10 -5.37 7.82 -16.02
C VAL A 10 -6.67 7.66 -16.82
N GLN A 11 -7.50 6.67 -16.48
CA GLN A 11 -8.80 6.46 -17.10
C GLN A 11 -9.90 7.16 -16.31
N PHE A 12 -10.74 7.91 -17.03
CA PHE A 12 -11.95 8.53 -16.51
C PHE A 12 -13.07 8.29 -17.52
N ASP A 13 -14.21 7.80 -17.05
CA ASP A 13 -15.38 7.40 -17.86
C ASP A 13 -15.01 6.40 -18.97
N ASN A 14 -14.20 5.41 -18.61
CA ASN A 14 -13.74 4.36 -19.52
C ASN A 14 -12.91 4.90 -20.73
N SER A 15 -12.39 6.13 -20.63
CA SER A 15 -11.53 6.75 -21.63
C SER A 15 -10.19 7.17 -21.02
N VAL A 16 -9.09 6.90 -21.72
CA VAL A 16 -7.73 7.28 -21.29
C VAL A 16 -7.57 8.79 -21.48
N ARG A 17 -7.42 9.54 -20.39
CA ARG A 17 -7.34 11.02 -20.41
C ARG A 17 -5.91 11.55 -20.45
N ALA A 18 -4.93 10.73 -20.08
CA ALA A 18 -3.51 11.11 -20.09
C ALA A 18 -2.64 9.89 -20.42
N LEU A 19 -1.40 10.15 -20.85
CA LEU A 19 -0.37 9.12 -20.94
C LEU A 19 0.32 9.03 -19.57
N PRO A 20 0.35 7.84 -18.93
CA PRO A 20 1.06 7.70 -17.66
C PRO A 20 2.56 7.86 -17.94
N LEU A 21 3.17 8.82 -17.23
CA LEU A 21 4.57 9.17 -17.42
C LEU A 21 5.50 8.34 -16.53
N ASP A 22 5.11 8.12 -15.27
CA ASP A 22 5.91 7.43 -14.26
C ASP A 22 5.01 6.67 -13.25
N THR A 23 5.57 5.68 -12.58
CA THR A 23 4.89 4.92 -11.51
C THR A 23 5.91 4.47 -10.47
N ASP A 24 5.73 4.96 -9.25
CA ASP A 24 6.51 4.55 -8.09
C ASP A 24 5.76 3.49 -7.27
N ASN A 25 6.44 2.39 -6.93
CA ASN A 25 5.94 1.39 -5.98
C ASN A 25 6.70 1.54 -4.66
N ILE A 26 5.97 1.65 -3.56
CA ILE A 26 6.56 1.63 -2.22
C ILE A 26 6.55 0.19 -1.70
N ALA A 27 7.73 -0.31 -1.36
CA ALA A 27 7.91 -1.63 -0.79
C ALA A 27 8.52 -1.53 0.62
N PHE A 28 8.08 -2.42 1.51
CA PHE A 28 8.71 -2.58 2.81
C PHE A 28 9.93 -3.50 2.71
N GLY A 29 11.09 -2.97 3.09
CA GLY A 29 12.28 -3.77 3.33
C GLY A 29 12.41 -4.13 4.80
N TRP A 30 13.10 -5.23 5.11
CA TRP A 30 13.43 -5.62 6.48
C TRP A 30 14.89 -6.05 6.61
N ARG A 31 15.40 -5.98 7.85
CA ARG A 31 16.75 -6.44 8.20
C ARG A 31 16.71 -7.93 8.53
N LYS A 32 17.10 -8.76 7.56
CA LYS A 32 17.09 -10.24 7.71
C LYS A 32 17.87 -10.71 8.94
N ASP A 33 19.04 -10.14 9.19
CA ASP A 33 19.88 -10.48 10.35
C ASP A 33 19.21 -10.14 11.69
N VAL A 34 18.46 -9.04 11.76
CA VAL A 34 17.67 -8.68 12.95
C VAL A 34 16.53 -9.68 13.15
N PHE A 35 15.82 -10.03 12.07
CA PHE A 35 14.71 -10.96 12.11
C PHE A 35 15.15 -12.37 12.52
N ASP A 36 16.23 -12.88 11.92
CA ASP A 36 16.78 -14.20 12.22
C ASP A 36 17.23 -14.28 13.70
N ARG A 37 17.85 -13.23 14.26
CA ARG A 37 18.22 -13.17 15.69
C ARG A 37 17.04 -13.23 16.64
N HIS A 38 15.87 -12.72 16.23
CA HIS A 38 14.66 -12.70 17.04
C HIS A 38 13.65 -13.80 16.68
N GLY A 39 13.97 -14.68 15.71
CA GLY A 39 13.07 -15.74 15.26
C GLY A 39 11.80 -15.21 14.59
N LEU A 40 11.87 -14.05 13.92
CA LEU A 40 10.73 -13.39 13.29
C LEU A 40 10.64 -13.74 11.80
N SER A 41 9.42 -13.82 11.28
CA SER A 41 9.15 -13.91 9.84
C SER A 41 8.79 -12.53 9.27
N PRO A 42 9.06 -12.26 7.98
CA PRO A 42 8.62 -11.03 7.32
C PRO A 42 7.09 -10.86 7.46
N PRO A 43 6.59 -9.67 7.82
CA PRO A 43 5.16 -9.44 7.96
C PRO A 43 4.45 -9.43 6.61
N GLU A 44 3.27 -10.03 6.54
CA GLU A 44 2.41 -10.05 5.35
C GLU A 44 1.19 -9.13 5.51
N THR A 45 0.92 -8.66 6.73
CA THR A 45 -0.18 -7.73 7.04
C THR A 45 0.30 -6.47 7.75
N LEU A 46 -0.53 -5.42 7.76
CA LEU A 46 -0.22 -4.18 8.50
C LEU A 46 -0.21 -4.40 10.02
N ASP A 47 -1.05 -5.30 10.53
CA ASP A 47 -1.08 -5.65 11.96
C ASP A 47 0.17 -6.42 12.37
N GLU A 48 0.66 -7.35 11.52
CA GLU A 48 1.93 -8.03 11.73
C GLU A 48 3.12 -7.07 11.65
N LEU A 49 3.08 -6.13 10.70
CA LEU A 49 4.09 -5.07 10.61
C LEU A 49 4.13 -4.26 11.90
N ALA A 50 2.97 -3.81 12.40
CA ALA A 50 2.88 -3.08 13.67
C ALA A 50 3.41 -3.90 14.85
N ALA A 51 3.02 -5.16 14.97
CA ALA A 51 3.45 -6.04 16.06
C ALA A 51 4.97 -6.30 16.04
N VAL A 52 5.54 -6.57 14.86
CA VAL A 52 6.99 -6.76 14.71
C VAL A 52 7.74 -5.45 15.02
N SER A 53 7.24 -4.32 14.55
CA SER A 53 7.84 -3.02 14.82
C SER A 53 7.80 -2.67 16.30
N GLU A 54 6.68 -2.87 17.00
CA GLU A 54 6.58 -2.69 18.44
C GLU A 54 7.53 -3.62 19.20
N HIS A 55 7.65 -4.88 18.76
CA HIS A 55 8.56 -5.85 19.36
C HIS A 55 10.04 -5.45 19.20
N LEU A 56 10.42 -4.88 18.07
CA LEU A 56 11.79 -4.48 17.78
C LEU A 56 12.15 -3.11 18.36
N ASN A 57 11.17 -2.22 18.53
CA ASN A 57 11.40 -0.86 18.98
C ASN A 57 12.09 -0.78 20.35
N GLY A 58 13.16 0.01 20.43
CA GLY A 58 13.95 0.22 21.63
C GLY A 58 15.01 -0.85 21.90
N LYS A 59 15.21 -1.81 21.00
CA LYS A 59 16.31 -2.77 21.07
C LYS A 59 17.49 -2.27 20.26
N ASP A 60 18.69 -2.69 20.64
CA ASP A 60 19.90 -2.44 19.85
C ASP A 60 19.99 -3.47 18.70
N HIS A 61 19.88 -2.99 17.47
CA HIS A 61 19.93 -3.80 16.27
C HIS A 61 21.34 -3.86 15.66
N ASN A 62 22.26 -3.01 16.09
CA ASN A 62 23.55 -2.80 15.43
C ASN A 62 24.76 -3.07 16.35
N GLY A 63 24.56 -3.20 17.66
CA GLY A 63 25.57 -3.49 18.67
C GLY A 63 26.27 -2.27 19.28
N ASP A 64 25.77 -1.05 19.04
CA ASP A 64 26.35 0.20 19.56
C ASP A 64 25.89 0.56 20.99
N GLY A 65 24.99 -0.23 21.57
CA GLY A 65 24.41 0.02 22.88
C GLY A 65 23.34 1.10 22.91
N ILE A 66 22.93 1.64 21.75
CA ILE A 66 21.87 2.64 21.60
C ILE A 66 20.58 1.94 21.16
N PRO A 67 19.42 2.25 21.76
CA PRO A 67 18.13 1.75 21.30
C PRO A 67 17.79 2.20 19.86
N ASP A 68 17.43 1.26 19.00
CA ASP A 68 17.01 1.50 17.61
C ASP A 68 15.47 1.50 17.46
N PHE A 69 14.99 1.94 16.28
CA PHE A 69 13.57 1.97 15.92
C PHE A 69 13.12 0.66 15.26
N GLY A 70 11.90 0.21 15.55
CA GLY A 70 11.32 -0.98 14.94
C GLY A 70 10.72 -0.78 13.53
N ILE A 71 10.52 0.47 13.11
CA ILE A 71 10.16 0.85 11.73
C ILE A 71 10.72 2.24 11.43
N CYS A 72 11.23 2.41 10.22
CA CYS A 72 11.70 3.68 9.71
C CYS A 72 11.04 3.97 8.36
N LEU A 73 10.59 5.20 8.18
CA LEU A 73 10.23 5.74 6.88
C LEU A 73 11.31 6.72 6.44
N SER A 74 11.49 6.86 5.12
CA SER A 74 12.34 7.93 4.58
C SER A 74 11.90 9.28 5.16
N PRO A 75 12.83 10.16 5.55
CA PRO A 75 12.50 11.46 6.14
C PRO A 75 11.83 12.42 5.16
N GLN A 76 11.73 12.05 3.89
CA GLN A 76 11.15 12.92 2.87
C GLN A 76 9.61 12.85 2.98
N PRO A 77 8.91 13.99 3.12
CA PRO A 77 7.46 14.03 3.37
C PRO A 77 6.62 13.29 2.32
N ASN A 78 7.08 13.24 1.07
CA ASN A 78 6.42 12.53 -0.02
C ASN A 78 6.22 11.03 0.30
N TYR A 79 7.16 10.37 0.99
CA TYR A 79 6.99 8.96 1.36
C TYR A 79 5.95 8.77 2.46
N PHE A 80 5.82 9.71 3.39
CA PHE A 80 4.75 9.66 4.38
C PHE A 80 3.38 9.84 3.72
N TYR A 81 3.25 10.83 2.83
CA TYR A 81 2.01 11.02 2.07
C TYR A 81 1.69 9.83 1.19
N ALA A 82 2.69 9.21 0.56
CA ALA A 82 2.48 8.03 -0.28
C ALA A 82 2.19 6.76 0.54
N PHE A 83 2.72 6.64 1.77
CA PHE A 83 2.32 5.58 2.70
C PHE A 83 0.86 5.73 3.15
N ALA A 84 0.44 6.96 3.46
CA ALA A 84 -0.93 7.25 3.88
C ALA A 84 -1.91 7.45 2.70
N ALA A 85 -1.41 7.49 1.47
CA ALA A 85 -2.17 7.72 0.25
C ALA A 85 -3.39 6.79 0.12
N PRO A 86 -3.33 5.46 0.38
CA PRO A 86 -4.51 4.60 0.29
C PRO A 86 -5.66 5.03 1.22
N ILE A 87 -5.35 5.70 2.34
CA ILE A 87 -6.34 6.24 3.26
C ILE A 87 -6.98 7.50 2.67
N PHE A 88 -6.15 8.43 2.18
CA PHE A 88 -6.60 9.72 1.64
C PHE A 88 -7.24 9.63 0.24
N TYR A 89 -6.76 8.73 -0.62
CA TYR A 89 -7.27 8.46 -1.96
C TYR A 89 -8.33 7.36 -1.97
N SER A 90 -9.00 7.10 -0.84
CA SER A 90 -10.24 6.31 -0.85
C SER A 90 -11.36 7.09 -1.54
N THR A 91 -11.24 7.26 -2.86
CA THR A 91 -12.26 7.82 -3.75
C THR A 91 -13.33 6.78 -4.10
N ARG A 92 -13.26 5.58 -3.51
CA ARG A 92 -14.32 4.58 -3.60
C ARG A 92 -15.55 5.11 -2.88
N ARG A 93 -16.41 5.80 -3.64
CA ARG A 93 -17.82 5.93 -3.28
C ARG A 93 -18.38 4.52 -3.10
N ALA A 94 -19.04 4.26 -1.98
CA ALA A 94 -19.93 3.11 -1.90
C ALA A 94 -20.95 3.25 -3.04
N CYS A 95 -21.08 2.23 -3.91
CA CYS A 95 -22.13 2.26 -4.91
C CYS A 95 -23.48 2.35 -4.18
N ASP A 96 -24.37 3.24 -4.62
CA ASP A 96 -25.76 3.23 -4.19
C ASP A 96 -26.38 1.88 -4.62
N PRO A 97 -26.95 1.09 -3.69
CA PRO A 97 -27.60 -0.17 -4.05
C PRO A 97 -28.72 0.00 -5.09
N ALA A 98 -29.26 1.21 -5.29
CA ALA A 98 -30.26 1.50 -6.32
C ALA A 98 -29.69 1.59 -7.76
N THR A 99 -28.37 1.79 -7.94
CA THR A 99 -27.74 1.95 -9.27
C THR A 99 -26.89 0.75 -9.71
N LEU A 100 -26.88 -0.33 -8.92
CA LEU A 100 -26.26 -1.61 -9.29
C LEU A 100 -27.00 -2.26 -10.47
N SER A 101 -26.72 -1.78 -11.68
CA SER A 101 -27.23 -2.39 -12.90
C SER A 101 -26.51 -3.71 -13.18
N SER A 102 -27.18 -4.81 -12.84
CA SER A 102 -27.34 -6.10 -13.56
C SER A 102 -26.19 -6.78 -14.31
N TYR A 103 -24.94 -6.30 -14.28
CA TYR A 103 -23.84 -6.99 -14.93
C TYR A 103 -23.34 -8.15 -14.06
N ALA A 104 -23.81 -9.35 -14.38
CA ALA A 104 -23.21 -10.62 -13.95
C ALA A 104 -21.83 -10.78 -14.61
N GLY A 105 -20.85 -9.98 -14.18
CA GLY A 105 -19.44 -10.15 -14.54
C GLY A 105 -18.78 -11.15 -13.60
N GLY A 106 -18.07 -12.14 -14.16
CA GLY A 106 -17.49 -13.28 -13.45
C GLY A 106 -16.60 -12.93 -12.25
N ALA A 107 -16.43 -13.93 -11.38
CA ALA A 107 -15.68 -13.87 -10.13
C ALA A 107 -14.32 -13.17 -10.29
N GLY A 108 -14.13 -12.07 -9.56
CA GLY A 108 -12.83 -11.40 -9.41
C GLY A 108 -12.79 -9.93 -9.81
N VAL A 109 -13.84 -9.38 -10.43
CA VAL A 109 -13.91 -7.95 -10.76
C VAL A 109 -14.85 -7.24 -9.79
N PRO A 110 -14.37 -6.27 -8.98
CA PRO A 110 -15.26 -5.48 -8.14
C PRO A 110 -16.23 -4.69 -9.04
N PRO A 111 -17.53 -4.61 -8.67
CA PRO A 111 -18.53 -3.93 -9.49
C PRO A 111 -18.12 -2.48 -9.73
N THR A 112 -17.99 -2.08 -10.99
CA THR A 112 -17.76 -0.70 -11.38
C THR A 112 -19.06 0.07 -11.22
N CYS A 113 -19.11 1.06 -10.32
CA CYS A 113 -20.28 1.94 -10.23
C CYS A 113 -20.33 2.77 -11.54
N ASN A 114 -21.34 2.58 -12.37
CA ASN A 114 -21.59 3.45 -13.53
C ASN A 114 -22.39 4.69 -13.10
N GLY A 115 -21.96 5.87 -13.57
CA GLY A 115 -22.69 7.15 -13.55
C GLY A 115 -21.95 8.24 -12.77
N GLU A 116 -21.56 9.39 -13.32
CA GLU A 116 -21.89 10.11 -14.57
C GLU A 116 -20.62 10.62 -15.26
#